data_AF-A0A377IUA9-F1
#
_entry.id   AF-A0A377IUA9-F1
#
_cell.length_a   1.000
_cell.length_b   1.000
_cell.length_c   1.000
_cell.angle_alpha   90.00
_cell.angle_beta   90.00
_cell.angle_gamma   90.00
#
_symmetry.space_group_name_H-M   'P 1'
#
loop_
_entity.id
_entity.type
_entity.pdbx_description
1 polymer ?
#
loop_
_entity_poly.entity_id
_entity_poly.type
_entity_poly.pdbx_seq_one_letter_code
_entity_poly.pdbx_strand_id
1 'polypeptide(L)'
;MKNHLPFDTFLKSLKTSNRTLDFFTDWQKCLKNKNEISIALNHLNFLLGKDTKELKNCIKTLFKEYSKAFNVLNILIAVRDKDDIVRDANGNFYPLYSYFENDEKVYEFIRQTGLE
;
A
#
# COMPACT_ATOMS: atom_id res chain seq x y z
N MET A 1 8.02 43.94 24.19
CA MET A 1 8.12 43.27 25.51
C MET A 1 9.35 42.40 25.51
N LYS A 2 10.25 42.54 26.49
CA LYS A 2 11.34 41.57 26.69
C LYS A 2 10.74 40.35 27.38
N ASN A 3 10.95 39.16 26.82
CA ASN A 3 10.52 37.93 27.47
C ASN A 3 11.42 37.71 28.70
N HIS A 4 10.83 37.73 29.89
CA HIS A 4 11.56 37.62 31.16
C HIS A 4 11.82 36.16 31.57
N LEU A 5 11.35 35.19 30.79
CA LEU A 5 11.51 33.79 31.09
C LEU A 5 12.95 33.35 30.74
N PRO A 6 13.74 32.83 31.70
CA PRO A 6 15.04 32.25 31.41
C PRO A 6 14.90 31.09 30.41
N PHE A 7 15.84 30.97 29.48
CA PHE A 7 15.79 30.00 28.38
C PHE A 7 15.60 28.55 28.87
N ASP A 8 16.28 28.15 29.95
CA ASP A 8 16.14 26.80 30.51
C ASP A 8 14.74 26.55 31.11
N THR A 9 14.08 27.60 31.61
CA THR A 9 12.72 27.51 32.13
C THR A 9 11.71 27.39 30.99
N PHE A 10 11.96 28.11 29.89
CA PHE A 10 11.18 27.96 28.66
C PHE A 10 11.24 26.53 28.12
N LEU A 11 12.45 25.95 28.00
CA LEU A 11 12.61 24.58 27.51
C LEU A 11 11.91 23.55 28.39
N LYS A 12 11.95 23.71 29.71
CA LYS A 12 11.23 22.83 30.67
C LYS A 12 9.71 22.95 30.58
N SER A 13 9.19 24.07 30.07
CA SER A 13 7.74 24.29 29.91
C SER A 13 7.14 23.59 28.68
N LEU A 14 7.99 23.11 27.76
CA LEU A 14 7.54 22.43 26.56
C LEU A 14 6.96 21.06 26.92
N LYS A 15 5.72 20.80 26.46
CA LYS A 15 5.13 19.47 26.54
C LYS A 15 5.88 18.55 25.57
N THR A 16 6.13 17.31 25.99
CA THR A 16 6.80 16.29 25.17
C THR A 16 6.04 16.01 23.86
N SER A 17 4.72 16.15 23.86
CA SER A 17 3.88 15.98 22.66
C SER A 17 2.57 16.76 22.81
N ASN A 18 2.06 17.26 21.69
CA ASN A 18 0.69 17.78 21.54
C ASN A 18 -0.23 16.78 20.81
N ARG A 19 0.25 15.58 20.49
CA ARG A 19 -0.50 14.55 19.75
C ARG A 19 -1.50 13.87 20.67
N THR A 20 -2.77 13.95 20.32
CA THR A 20 -3.88 13.20 20.91
C THR A 20 -4.03 11.84 20.20
N LEU A 21 -4.87 10.93 20.72
CA LEU A 21 -5.01 9.58 20.12
C LEU A 21 -5.58 9.61 18.70
N ASP A 22 -6.45 10.57 18.39
CA ASP A 22 -7.02 10.80 17.06
C ASP A 22 -5.99 11.25 16.03
N PHE A 23 -4.81 11.75 16.45
CA PHE A 23 -3.68 12.01 15.55
C PHE A 23 -3.24 10.77 14.77
N PHE A 24 -3.42 9.59 15.35
CA PHE A 24 -2.97 8.33 14.75
C PHE A 24 -4.02 7.69 13.83
N THR A 25 -5.28 8.15 13.87
CA THR A 25 -6.39 7.55 13.12
C THR A 25 -7.17 8.60 12.33
N ASP A 26 -6.91 8.67 11.02
CA ASP A 26 -7.71 9.46 10.09
C ASP A 26 -8.84 8.61 9.49
N TRP A 27 -9.96 8.52 10.21
CA TRP A 27 -11.12 7.75 9.77
C TRP A 27 -11.75 8.30 8.49
N GLN A 28 -11.69 9.61 8.25
CA GLN A 28 -12.21 10.21 7.01
C GLN A 28 -11.44 9.68 5.80
N LYS A 29 -10.12 9.62 5.89
CA LYS A 29 -9.27 9.00 4.86
C LYS A 29 -9.57 7.51 4.67
N CYS A 30 -9.74 6.75 5.76
CA CYS A 30 -10.07 5.33 5.68
C CYS A 30 -11.43 5.09 4.99
N LEU A 31 -12.47 5.84 5.38
CA LEU A 31 -13.81 5.70 4.84
C LEU A 31 -13.89 6.15 3.37
N LYS A 32 -13.15 7.20 2.99
CA LYS A 32 -13.08 7.68 1.60
C LYS A 32 -12.61 6.61 0.62
N ASN A 33 -11.56 5.85 0.98
CA ASN A 33 -10.97 4.84 0.10
C ASN A 33 -11.65 3.46 0.21
N LYS A 34 -12.52 3.25 1.22
CA LYS A 34 -13.15 1.95 1.50
C LYS A 34 -13.84 1.36 0.27
N ASN A 35 -14.63 2.17 -0.44
CA ASN A 35 -15.41 1.69 -1.57
C ASN A 35 -14.52 1.30 -2.75
N GLU A 36 -13.51 2.12 -3.07
CA GLU A 36 -12.56 1.84 -4.14
C GLU A 36 -11.77 0.55 -3.87
N ILE A 37 -11.29 0.38 -2.63
CA ILE A 37 -10.60 -0.84 -2.19
C ILE A 37 -11.54 -2.04 -2.27
N SER A 38 -12.79 -1.90 -1.79
CA SER A 38 -13.77 -3.00 -1.83
C SER A 38 -14.09 -3.44 -3.26
N ILE A 39 -14.22 -2.49 -4.20
CA ILE A 39 -14.44 -2.78 -5.63
C ILE A 39 -13.24 -3.54 -6.20
N ALA A 40 -12.01 -3.09 -5.93
CA ALA A 40 -10.80 -3.77 -6.38
C ALA A 40 -10.70 -5.20 -5.82
N LEU A 41 -10.94 -5.39 -4.53
CA LEU A 41 -10.95 -6.70 -3.88
C LEU A 41 -12.00 -7.65 -4.47
N ASN A 42 -13.20 -7.14 -4.77
CA ASN A 42 -14.24 -7.94 -5.42
C ASN A 42 -13.84 -8.42 -6.82
N HIS A 43 -13.06 -7.63 -7.55
CA HIS A 43 -12.49 -8.06 -8.83
C HIS A 43 -11.37 -9.08 -8.63
N LEU A 44 -10.50 -8.89 -7.64
CA LEU A 44 -9.44 -9.85 -7.29
C LEU A 44 -10.01 -11.20 -6.82
N ASN A 45 -11.24 -11.26 -6.29
CA ASN A 45 -11.89 -12.52 -5.97
C ASN A 45 -12.01 -13.49 -7.16
N PHE A 46 -11.97 -12.97 -8.40
CA PHE A 46 -11.90 -13.81 -9.61
C PHE A 46 -10.68 -14.75 -9.63
N LEU A 47 -9.59 -14.35 -8.97
CA LEU A 47 -8.33 -15.11 -8.90
C LEU A 47 -8.32 -16.16 -7.78
N LEU A 48 -9.27 -16.10 -6.84
CA LEU A 48 -9.30 -17.03 -5.70
C LEU A 48 -9.62 -18.46 -6.15
N GLY A 49 -8.85 -19.42 -5.63
CA GLY A 49 -9.02 -20.84 -5.92
C GLY A 49 -8.62 -21.25 -7.35
N LYS A 50 -7.91 -20.38 -8.08
CA LYS A 50 -7.33 -20.73 -9.39
C LYS A 50 -6.04 -21.50 -9.20
N ASP A 51 -5.91 -22.60 -9.93
CA ASP A 51 -4.65 -23.34 -9.97
C ASP A 51 -3.53 -22.48 -10.54
N THR A 52 -2.28 -22.71 -10.10
CA THR A 52 -1.10 -21.95 -10.56
C THR A 52 -0.93 -21.98 -12.09
N LYS A 53 -1.39 -23.06 -12.75
CA LYS A 53 -1.35 -23.20 -14.21
C LYS A 53 -2.31 -22.23 -14.93
N GLU A 54 -3.43 -21.89 -14.30
CA GLU A 54 -4.47 -21.02 -14.85
C GLU A 54 -4.34 -19.58 -14.37
N LEU A 55 -3.75 -19.37 -13.18
CA LEU A 55 -3.61 -18.08 -12.51
C LEU A 55 -3.03 -17.01 -13.44
N LYS A 56 -1.97 -17.34 -14.20
CA LYS A 56 -1.35 -16.42 -15.15
C LYS A 56 -2.34 -15.93 -16.22
N ASN A 57 -3.13 -16.84 -16.80
CA ASN A 57 -4.14 -16.48 -17.78
C ASN A 57 -5.28 -15.68 -17.14
N CYS A 58 -5.72 -16.05 -15.94
CA CYS A 58 -6.75 -15.32 -15.20
C CYS A 58 -6.30 -13.89 -14.86
N ILE A 59 -5.05 -13.70 -14.45
CA ILE A 59 -4.45 -12.37 -14.21
C ILE A 59 -4.46 -11.57 -15.50
N LYS A 60 -3.99 -12.15 -16.61
CA LYS A 60 -3.98 -11.47 -17.91
C LYS A 60 -5.38 -11.03 -18.34
N THR A 61 -6.39 -11.90 -18.19
CA THR A 61 -7.79 -11.57 -18.46
C THR A 61 -8.27 -10.44 -17.55
N LEU A 62 -8.06 -10.56 -16.24
CA LEU A 62 -8.51 -9.55 -15.28
C LEU A 62 -7.80 -8.21 -15.47
N PHE A 63 -6.52 -8.22 -15.83
CA PHE A 63 -5.74 -7.01 -16.09
C PHE A 63 -6.28 -6.26 -17.31
N LYS A 64 -6.66 -6.99 -18.36
CA LYS A 64 -7.29 -6.40 -19.55
C LYS A 64 -8.66 -5.79 -19.23
N GLU A 65 -9.48 -6.45 -18.42
CA GLU A 65 -10.82 -5.99 -18.09
C GLU A 65 -10.83 -4.87 -17.04
N TYR A 66 -10.01 -5.00 -15.99
CA TYR A 66 -9.97 -4.06 -14.87
C TYR A 66 -8.61 -4.04 -14.16
N SER A 67 -7.59 -3.50 -14.82
CA SER A 67 -6.22 -3.35 -14.27
C SER A 67 -6.16 -2.64 -12.91
N LYS A 68 -7.11 -1.72 -12.64
CA LYS A 68 -7.21 -1.02 -11.35
C LYS A 68 -7.38 -1.95 -10.14
N ALA A 69 -7.86 -3.19 -10.34
CA ALA A 69 -7.93 -4.19 -9.28
C ALA A 69 -6.57 -4.41 -8.60
N PHE A 70 -5.47 -4.33 -9.35
CA PHE A 70 -4.15 -4.66 -8.83
C PHE A 70 -3.49 -3.54 -8.02
N ASN A 71 -4.07 -2.33 -8.04
CA ASN A 71 -3.56 -1.19 -7.26
C ASN A 71 -3.71 -1.35 -5.74
N VAL A 72 -4.44 -2.36 -5.26
CA VAL A 72 -4.57 -2.66 -3.83
C VAL A 72 -3.63 -3.77 -3.36
N LEU A 73 -2.83 -4.35 -4.25
CA LEU A 73 -1.94 -5.45 -3.89
C LEU A 73 -0.91 -5.06 -2.82
N ASN A 74 -0.39 -3.83 -2.84
CA ASN A 74 0.51 -3.35 -1.78
C ASN A 74 -0.16 -3.33 -0.40
N ILE A 75 -1.47 -3.09 -0.34
CA ILE A 75 -2.23 -3.11 0.92
C ILE A 75 -2.28 -4.54 1.49
N LEU A 76 -2.43 -5.55 0.61
CA LEU A 76 -2.49 -6.96 1.01
C LEU A 76 -1.19 -7.44 1.66
N ILE A 77 -0.05 -6.90 1.24
CA ILE A 77 1.27 -7.19 1.83
C ILE A 77 1.67 -6.21 2.95
N ALA A 78 0.72 -5.44 3.48
CA ALA A 78 0.93 -4.44 4.53
C ALA A 78 1.95 -3.32 4.19
N VAL A 79 2.12 -2.99 2.91
CA VAL A 79 2.97 -1.89 2.46
C VAL A 79 2.15 -0.63 2.24
N ARG A 80 2.49 0.42 3.00
CA ARG A 80 1.80 1.71 2.95
C ARG A 80 2.26 2.60 1.80
N ASP A 81 3.56 2.57 1.51
CA ASP A 81 4.17 3.39 0.47
C ASP A 81 4.36 2.59 -0.80
N LYS A 82 3.65 2.97 -1.86
CA LYS A 82 3.74 2.32 -3.17
C LYS A 82 5.00 2.71 -3.93
N ASP A 83 5.70 3.76 -3.50
CA ASP A 83 6.93 4.25 -4.10
C ASP A 83 8.17 3.64 -3.44
N ASP A 84 7.97 2.72 -2.49
CA ASP A 84 9.05 1.98 -1.84
C ASP A 84 9.85 1.16 -2.87
N ILE A 85 11.16 1.05 -2.65
CA ILE A 85 12.08 0.44 -3.60
C ILE A 85 12.27 -1.03 -3.23
N VAL A 86 11.88 -1.91 -4.14
CA VAL A 86 12.07 -3.36 -4.00
C VAL A 86 13.14 -3.88 -4.94
N ARG A 87 13.77 -4.98 -4.55
CA ARG A 87 14.79 -5.67 -5.34
C ARG A 87 14.18 -6.92 -5.97
N ASP A 88 14.34 -7.08 -7.28
CA ASP A 88 13.91 -8.28 -8.00
C ASP A 88 14.84 -9.48 -7.73
N ALA A 89 14.51 -10.63 -8.33
CA ALA A 89 15.32 -11.86 -8.24
C ALA A 89 16.70 -11.73 -8.90
N ASN A 90 16.89 -10.76 -9.82
CA ASN A 90 18.15 -10.52 -10.52
C ASN A 90 19.04 -9.47 -9.82
N GLY A 91 18.56 -8.87 -8.73
CA GLY A 91 19.26 -7.83 -7.98
C GLY A 91 19.00 -6.39 -8.44
N ASN A 92 18.09 -6.16 -9.40
CA ASN A 92 17.71 -4.84 -9.88
C ASN A 92 16.70 -4.19 -8.93
N PHE A 93 16.75 -2.86 -8.85
CA PHE A 93 15.87 -2.06 -7.99
C PHE A 93 14.74 -1.43 -8.78
N TYR A 94 13.51 -1.59 -8.31
CA TYR A 94 12.31 -1.03 -8.91
C TYR A 94 11.37 -0.42 -7.86
N PRO A 95 10.60 0.62 -8.22
CA PRO A 95 9.49 1.05 -7.38
C PRO A 95 8.44 -0.07 -7.31
N LEU A 96 7.83 -0.28 -6.13
CA LEU A 96 6.81 -1.30 -5.93
C LEU A 96 5.64 -1.14 -6.90
N TYR A 97 5.16 0.09 -7.11
CA TYR A 97 4.03 0.35 -8.01
C TYR A 97 4.28 -0.12 -9.46
N SER A 98 5.55 -0.22 -9.88
CA SER A 98 5.89 -0.63 -11.25
C SER A 98 5.53 -2.10 -11.53
N TYR A 99 5.29 -2.90 -10.49
CA TYR A 99 4.78 -4.26 -10.64
C TYR A 99 3.31 -4.30 -11.06
N PHE A 100 2.57 -3.22 -10.86
CA PHE A 100 1.13 -3.14 -11.17
C PHE A 100 0.86 -2.61 -12.59
N GLU A 101 1.91 -2.33 -13.37
CA GLU A 101 1.81 -1.75 -14.72
C GLU A 101 1.60 -2.78 -15.84
N ASN A 102 1.88 -4.05 -15.58
CA ASN A 102 1.84 -5.13 -16.57
C ASN A 102 1.37 -6.44 -15.93
N ASP A 103 0.55 -7.23 -16.63
CA ASP A 103 0.05 -8.53 -16.17
C ASP A 103 1.16 -9.53 -15.81
N GLU A 104 2.27 -9.54 -16.54
CA GLU A 104 3.44 -10.38 -16.25
C GLU A 104 4.09 -10.00 -14.92
N LYS A 105 4.25 -8.69 -14.66
CA LYS A 105 4.82 -8.21 -13.40
C LYS A 105 3.86 -8.39 -12.23
N VAL A 106 2.55 -8.26 -12.46
CA VAL A 106 1.54 -8.58 -11.45
C VAL A 106 1.61 -10.06 -11.06
N TYR A 107 1.75 -10.95 -12.04
CA TYR A 107 1.93 -12.37 -11.79
C TYR A 107 3.23 -12.64 -11.01
N GLU A 108 4.34 -12.00 -11.38
CA GLU A 108 5.60 -12.07 -10.63
C GLU A 108 5.45 -11.60 -9.19
N PHE A 109 4.77 -10.46 -8.98
CA PHE A 109 4.49 -9.92 -7.66
C PHE A 109 3.71 -10.91 -6.80
N ILE A 110 2.61 -11.47 -7.31
CA ILE A 110 1.77 -12.42 -6.58
C ILE A 110 2.61 -13.63 -6.16
N ARG A 111 3.43 -14.18 -7.08
CA ARG A 111 4.32 -15.32 -6.83
C ARG A 111 5.42 -15.03 -5.81
N GLN A 112 6.04 -13.85 -5.87
CA GLN A 112 7.14 -13.49 -4.96
C GLN A 112 6.66 -13.09 -3.56
N THR A 113 5.40 -12.62 -3.46
CA THR A 113 4.79 -12.24 -2.19
C THR A 113 4.04 -13.39 -1.50
N GLY A 114 3.80 -14.50 -2.21
CA GLY A 114 3.08 -15.67 -1.70
C GLY A 114 1.56 -15.46 -1.65
N LEU A 115 1.02 -14.68 -2.58
CA LEU A 115 -0.41 -14.38 -2.70
C LEU A 115 -1.17 -15.35 -3.63
N GLU A 116 -0.49 -16.34 -4.23
CA GLU A 116 -1.13 -17.38 -5.06
C GLU A 116 -1.97 -18.41 -4.29
#